data_AF-A0A954QXF5-F1
#
_entry.id   AF-A0A954QXF5-F1
#
_cell.length_a   1.000
_cell.length_b   1.000
_cell.length_c   1.000
_cell.angle_alpha   90.00
_cell.angle_beta   90.00
_cell.angle_gamma   90.00
#
_symmetry.space_group_name_H-M   'P 1'
#
loop_
_entity.id
_entity.type
_entity.pdbx_description
1 polymer ?
#
loop_
_entity_poly.entity_id
_entity_poly.type
_entity_poly.pdbx_seq_one_letter_code
_entity_poly.pdbx_strand_id
1 'polypeptide(L)' 'MKDDRMSKNVSDFLFERLNEWGIHRIYGYPGDGINGIVGALARRGGDPEFVQARHEEMAAFM' A
#
# COMPACT_ATOMS: atom_id res chain seq x y z
N MET A 1 -4.97 -13.35 -27.19
CA MET A 1 -4.39 -12.23 -26.43
C MET A 1 -5.37 -11.86 -25.34
N LYS A 2 -5.01 -12.02 -24.06
CA LYS A 2 -5.81 -11.47 -22.95
C LYS A 2 -5.59 -9.96 -22.95
N ASP A 3 -6.67 -9.21 -22.86
CA ASP A 3 -6.68 -7.75 -22.80
C ASP A 3 -5.95 -7.33 -21.50
N ASP A 4 -4.74 -6.78 -21.64
CA ASP A 4 -3.79 -6.53 -20.54
C ASP A 4 -4.00 -5.17 -19.87
N ARG A 5 -5.24 -4.66 -19.89
CA ARG A 5 -5.62 -3.43 -19.20
C ARG A 5 -6.62 -3.75 -18.11
N MET A 6 -6.14 -4.40 -17.05
CA MET A 6 -6.81 -4.32 -15.76
C MET A 6 -6.98 -2.84 -15.43
N SER A 7 -8.22 -2.38 -15.29
CA SER A 7 -8.50 -0.99 -14.94
C SER A 7 -7.78 -0.66 -13.63
N LYS A 8 -6.99 0.41 -13.66
CA LYS A 8 -6.24 0.87 -12.49
C LYS A 8 -7.22 1.21 -11.38
N ASN A 9 -7.14 0.51 -10.26
CA ASN A 9 -8.01 0.77 -9.12
C ASN A 9 -7.43 1.90 -8.22
N VAL A 10 -8.22 2.30 -7.22
CA VAL A 10 -7.84 3.38 -6.30
C VAL A 10 -6.56 3.06 -5.52
N SER A 11 -6.36 1.81 -5.09
CA SER A 11 -5.14 1.39 -4.38
C SER A 11 -3.91 1.53 -5.27
N ASP A 12 -4.00 1.13 -6.54
CA ASP A 12 -2.90 1.27 -7.48
C ASP A 12 -2.57 2.74 -7.73
N PHE A 13 -3.58 3.61 -7.82
CA PHE A 13 -3.37 5.06 -7.92
C PHE A 13 -2.71 5.65 -6.67
N LEU A 14 -3.14 5.25 -5.48
CA LEU A 14 -2.58 5.70 -4.20
C LEU A 14 -1.07 5.43 -4.15
N PHE A 15 -0.63 4.20 -4.44
CA PHE A 15 0.79 3.86 -4.38
C PHE A 15 1.64 4.60 -5.42
N GLU A 16 1.11 4.84 -6.62
CA GLU A 16 1.82 5.67 -7.60
C GLU A 16 2.01 7.11 -7.12
N ARG A 17 1.01 7.71 -6.47
CA ARG A 17 1.17 9.03 -5.85
C ARG A 17 2.19 9.03 -4.72
N LEU A 18 2.17 8.03 -3.85
CA LEU A 18 3.15 7.91 -2.77
C LEU A 18 4.58 7.78 -3.31
N ASN A 19 4.78 6.97 -4.35
CA ASN A 19 6.08 6.83 -5.01
C ASN A 19 6.55 8.14 -5.67
N GLU A 20 5.65 8.87 -6.34
CA GLU A 20 5.98 10.19 -6.92
C GLU A 20 6.34 11.23 -5.87
N TRP A 21 5.82 11.10 -4.65
CA TRP A 21 6.21 11.93 -3.51
C TRP A 21 7.50 11.46 -2.81
N GLY A 22 8.12 10.36 -3.28
CA GLY A 22 9.32 9.79 -2.68
C GLY A 22 9.07 9.07 -1.36
N ILE A 23 7.83 8.61 -1.11
CA ILE A 23 7.51 7.81 0.07
C ILE A 23 7.91 6.37 -0.20
N HIS A 24 8.88 5.87 0.59
CA HIS A 24 9.43 4.51 0.46
C HIS A 24 9.16 3.62 1.69
N ARG A 25 8.51 4.15 2.73
CA ARG A 25 8.16 3.41 3.93
C ARG A 25 6.80 3.85 4.48
N ILE A 26 5.99 2.89 4.89
CA ILE A 26 4.67 3.08 5.49
C ILE A 26 4.61 2.28 6.78
N TYR A 27 4.12 2.91 7.85
CA TYR A 27 3.81 2.24 9.12
C TYR A 27 2.30 2.06 9.23
N GLY A 28 1.87 0.89 9.67
CA GLY A 28 0.43 0.64 9.84
C GLY A 28 0.12 -0.70 10.49
N TYR A 29 -1.16 -0.96 10.67
CA TYR A 29 -1.66 -2.24 11.15
C TYR A 29 -2.64 -2.80 10.10
N PRO A 30 -2.45 -4.03 9.59
CA PRO A 30 -3.38 -4.61 8.63
C PRO A 30 -4.73 -4.91 9.30
N GLY A 31 -5.81 -4.48 8.66
CA GLY A 31 -7.18 -4.72 9.08
C GLY A 31 -8.15 -4.68 7.91
N ASP A 32 -9.38 -5.14 8.12
CA ASP A 32 -10.36 -5.36 7.06
C ASP A 32 -10.64 -4.12 6.21
N GLY A 33 -10.59 -2.93 6.82
CA GLY A 33 -10.80 -1.66 6.14
C GLY A 33 -9.72 -1.31 5.10
N ILE A 34 -8.52 -1.89 5.18
CA ILE A 34 -7.39 -1.57 4.29
C ILE A 34 -6.84 -2.78 3.51
N ASN A 35 -7.50 -3.93 3.55
CA ASN A 35 -7.05 -5.14 2.86
C ASN A 35 -6.81 -4.92 1.35
N GLY A 36 -7.63 -4.08 0.70
CA GLY A 36 -7.45 -3.73 -0.71
C GLY A 36 -6.18 -2.92 -1.00
N ILE A 37 -5.71 -2.14 -0.03
CA ILE A 37 -4.46 -1.37 -0.11
C ILE A 37 -3.28 -2.30 0.16
N VAL A 38 -3.31 -3.06 1.26
CA VAL A 38 -2.24 -4.02 1.61
C VAL A 38 -2.05 -5.07 0.52
N GLY A 39 -3.16 -5.59 -0.04
CA GLY A 39 -3.11 -6.52 -1.17
C GLY A 39 -2.52 -5.91 -2.44
N ALA A 40 -2.74 -4.61 -2.70
CA ALA A 40 -2.10 -3.92 -3.81
C ALA A 40 -0.60 -3.73 -3.59
N LEU A 41 -0.17 -3.48 -2.36
CA LEU A 41 1.24 -3.39 -2.02
C LEU A 41 1.98 -4.71 -2.25
N ALA A 42 1.36 -5.83 -1.87
CA ALA A 42 1.92 -7.16 -2.12
C ALA A 42 2.12 -7.41 -3.63
N ARG A 43 1.20 -6.96 -4.49
CA ARG A 43 1.35 -7.06 -5.97
C ARG A 43 2.48 -6.17 -6.52
N ARG A 44 2.86 -5.12 -5.80
CA ARG A 44 3.92 -4.16 -6.18
C ARG A 44 5.31 -4.56 -5.68
N GLY A 45 5.44 -5.71 -5.02
CA GLY A 45 6.73 -6.20 -4.53
C GLY A 45 7.20 -5.53 -3.24
N GLY A 46 6.31 -4.86 -2.50
CA GLY A 46 6.65 -4.27 -1.20
C GLY A 46 7.41 -2.95 -1.27
N ASP A 47 7.27 -2.18 -2.35
CA ASP A 47 7.73 -0.80 -2.44
C ASP A 47 6.50 0.13 -2.56
N PRO A 48 6.23 0.98 -1.55
CA PRO A 48 7.01 1.25 -0.34
C PRO A 48 7.01 0.11 0.71
N GLU A 49 8.07 0.02 1.52
CA GLU A 49 8.18 -0.96 2.62
C GLU A 49 7.05 -0.77 3.63
N PHE A 50 6.32 -1.85 3.97
CA PHE A 50 5.30 -1.82 5.01
C PHE A 50 5.82 -2.39 6.32
N VAL A 51 5.93 -1.51 7.32
CA VAL A 51 6.31 -1.87 8.68
C VAL A 51 5.05 -2.00 9.53
N GLN A 52 4.74 -3.24 9.90
CA GLN A 52 3.58 -3.53 10.73
C GLN A 52 3.83 -3.10 12.18
N ALA A 53 3.02 -2.17 12.69
CA ALA A 53 2.95 -1.82 14.10
C ALA A 53 2.17 -2.90 14.89
N ARG A 54 2.27 -2.90 16.23
CA ARG A 54 1.40 -3.77 17.07
C ARG A 54 0.00 -3.19 17.28
N HIS A 55 -0.09 -1.87 17.32
CA HIS A 55 -1.34 -1.11 17.48
C HIS A 55 -1.30 0.06 16.49
N GLU A 56 -2.45 0.42 15.93
CA GLU A 56 -2.58 1.53 14.97
C GLU A 56 -2.05 2.85 15.56
N GLU A 57 -2.32 3.08 16.85
CA GLU A 57 -1.88 4.27 17.59
C GLU A 57 -0.35 4.41 17.61
N MET A 58 0.39 3.30 17.62
CA MET A 58 1.86 3.34 17.60
C MET A 58 2.41 3.65 16.22
N ALA A 59 1.69 3.30 15.14
CA ALA A 59 2.13 3.59 13.78
C ALA A 59 2.30 5.09 13.53
N ALA A 60 1.55 5.94 14.25
CA ALA A 60 1.68 7.40 14.18
C ALA A 60 3.00 7.95 14.77
N PHE A 61 3.73 7.16 15.55
CA PHE A 61 4.97 7.55 16.23
C PHE A 61 6.24 6.85 15.69
N MET A 62 6.11 5.99 14.68
CA MET A 62 7.21 5.23 14.06
C MET A 62 7.63 5.86 12.73
#